data_AF-A0A6G0XS62-F1
#
_entry.id   AF-A0A6G0XS62-F1
#
_cell.length_a   1.000
_cell.length_b   1.000
_cell.length_c   1.000
_cell.angle_alpha   90.00
_cell.angle_beta   90.00
_cell.angle_gamma   90.00
#
_symmetry.space_group_name_H-M   'P 1'
#
loop_
_entity.id
_entity.type
_entity.pdbx_description
1 polymer ?
#
loop_
_entity_poly.entity_id
_entity_poly.type
_entity_poly.pdbx_seq_one_letter_code
_entity_poly.pdbx_strand_id
1 'polypeptide(L)'
;MDRDKSARIYKRWNKTHPWAYLTPEVQNIPLSDEDKHLRPPRPRLPDNDFTIFLGISSFRDGVRCGFTLFTAFSRATHPERLHVGLVDQSQGDDEICVEEYCKLAEASEWKECKYKDNIRVDKRNSAESKGPTVIRYHQQQLIQDEEFCLAIDAHSQFLPNWDTIMVKEWLRADNEMAVMTSYPLDYSYIGKDLKIPHHYSSHLCAYNIRHEVTSIPIIGGMAMIDDSEAPQMAALWGGCLSFSKCHAERRAGNDKHMNWVFWGEEYLRSMQLWTRGYDLYSPSRHGHVVFHNWSDDKGMKKRFSDNVTQVMSKEQHDKEEKLAYNRLRSVLTLPFEGPADLTEIDKYYGGKVRTLEQYLRFSGISNVDSKLDETRCEQLHWVPYAVPEIIEDFLPGYKMRTRDTTSLEKAVGDLQQILNVSTLNQAKPHDSDNASKDQSETQKLLKDMQEQLKSLKQSPTDVEQLVEEIKSMNKRLQDMAHVQDKQVLTQIHSKLDARQATDSLLLPLAIVWLALISVWLIYSSRRSTSSK
;
A
#
# COMPACT_ATOMS: atom_id res chain seq x y z
N MET A 1 -23.02 13.90 17.80
CA MET A 1 -23.43 13.05 16.66
C MET A 1 -24.62 12.23 17.10
N ASP A 2 -25.71 12.31 16.35
CA ASP A 2 -26.88 11.44 16.52
C ASP A 2 -26.46 10.00 16.17
N ARG A 3 -26.45 9.10 17.15
CA ARG A 3 -25.94 7.72 16.98
C ARG A 3 -26.81 6.90 16.01
N ASP A 4 -28.02 7.35 15.71
CA ASP A 4 -28.94 6.71 14.78
C ASP A 4 -28.65 7.00 13.30
N LYS A 5 -27.68 7.88 12.98
CA LYS A 5 -27.29 8.21 11.59
C LYS A 5 -25.82 7.97 11.27
N SER A 6 -25.06 7.39 12.18
CA SER A 6 -23.63 7.12 11.98
C SER A 6 -23.43 5.75 11.33
N ALA A 7 -22.59 5.71 10.29
CA ALA A 7 -22.17 4.47 9.66
C ALA A 7 -21.58 3.51 10.71
N ARG A 8 -22.01 2.24 10.69
CA ARG A 8 -21.61 1.28 11.73
C ARG A 8 -21.53 -0.16 11.23
N ILE A 9 -20.64 -0.94 11.84
CA ILE A 9 -20.43 -2.36 11.57
C ILE A 9 -20.77 -3.17 12.82
N TYR A 10 -21.55 -4.25 12.64
CA TYR A 10 -21.81 -5.22 13.70
C TYR A 10 -20.63 -6.21 13.86
N LYS A 11 -19.96 -6.17 15.00
CA LYS A 11 -18.85 -7.05 15.39
C LYS A 11 -19.36 -8.27 16.13
N ARG A 12 -19.60 -9.37 15.39
CA ARG A 12 -20.14 -10.63 15.95
C ARG A 12 -19.34 -11.20 17.12
N TRP A 13 -18.03 -10.93 17.20
CA TRP A 13 -17.13 -11.43 18.25
C TRP A 13 -17.12 -10.60 19.54
N ASN A 14 -17.58 -9.34 19.51
CA ASN A 14 -17.51 -8.43 20.67
C ASN A 14 -18.89 -8.22 21.29
N LYS A 15 -19.26 -9.08 22.25
CA LYS A 15 -20.60 -9.03 22.88
C LYS A 15 -20.84 -7.79 23.76
N THR A 16 -19.78 -7.14 24.26
CA THR A 16 -19.90 -5.95 25.13
C THR A 16 -19.98 -4.66 24.31
N HIS A 17 -19.27 -4.58 23.19
CA HIS A 17 -19.31 -3.46 22.24
C HIS A 17 -19.56 -4.00 20.83
N PRO A 18 -20.81 -4.43 20.55
CA PRO A 18 -21.14 -5.13 19.32
C PRO A 18 -21.13 -4.24 18.07
N TRP A 19 -20.98 -2.93 18.23
CA TRP A 19 -20.93 -1.98 17.13
C TRP A 19 -19.58 -1.27 17.08
N ALA A 20 -18.98 -1.20 15.90
CA ALA A 20 -17.95 -0.21 15.57
C ALA A 20 -18.63 0.94 14.82
N TYR A 21 -18.39 2.17 15.27
CA TYR A 21 -18.87 3.37 14.62
C TYR A 21 -17.76 3.94 13.74
N LEU A 22 -18.13 4.34 12.53
CA LEU A 22 -17.23 4.82 11.51
C LEU A 22 -17.41 6.31 11.31
N THR A 23 -16.35 6.98 10.89
CA THR A 23 -16.29 8.41 10.58
C THR A 23 -15.41 8.60 9.35
N PRO A 24 -15.91 8.24 8.15
CA PRO A 24 -15.14 8.30 6.92
C PRO A 24 -14.54 9.68 6.62
N GLU A 25 -15.14 10.76 7.15
CA GLU A 25 -14.70 12.14 6.94
C GLU A 25 -13.28 12.42 7.46
N VAL A 26 -12.81 11.64 8.44
CA VAL A 26 -11.47 11.79 9.03
C VAL A 26 -10.47 10.73 8.55
N GLN A 27 -10.89 9.80 7.69
CA GLN A 27 -10.07 8.64 7.32
C GLN A 27 -8.81 9.01 6.54
N ASN A 28 -8.80 10.15 5.83
CA ASN A 28 -7.62 10.64 5.12
C ASN A 28 -6.72 11.54 5.98
N ILE A 29 -6.95 11.58 7.30
CA ILE A 29 -6.15 12.34 8.28
C ILE A 29 -5.36 11.33 9.12
N PRO A 30 -4.02 11.45 9.19
CA PRO A 30 -3.20 10.60 10.06
C PRO A 30 -3.61 10.68 11.53
N LEU A 31 -3.36 9.59 12.26
CA LEU A 31 -3.59 9.53 13.71
C LEU A 31 -2.58 10.37 14.50
N SER A 32 -1.33 10.46 14.03
CA SER A 32 -0.29 11.25 14.70
C SER A 32 -0.64 12.74 14.65
N ASP A 33 -0.60 13.40 15.82
CA ASP A 33 -0.86 14.84 15.92
C ASP A 33 0.10 15.68 15.07
N GLU A 34 1.36 15.25 14.96
CA GLU A 34 2.39 15.90 14.15
C GLU A 34 2.07 15.83 12.65
N ASP A 35 1.47 14.73 12.21
CA ASP A 35 1.16 14.45 10.80
C ASP A 35 -0.27 14.87 10.40
N LYS A 36 -1.07 15.44 11.30
CA LYS A 36 -2.48 15.82 11.03
C LYS A 36 -2.68 16.76 9.85
N HIS A 37 -1.64 17.45 9.40
CA HIS A 37 -1.65 18.35 8.26
C HIS A 37 -1.42 17.63 6.92
N LEU A 38 -0.85 16.41 6.94
CA LEU A 38 -0.55 15.62 5.75
C LEU A 38 -1.83 15.01 5.15
N ARG A 39 -1.89 14.91 3.82
CA ARG A 39 -3.01 14.30 3.09
C ARG A 39 -2.48 13.43 1.96
N PRO A 40 -3.20 12.39 1.53
CA PRO A 40 -2.90 11.72 0.26
C PRO A 40 -3.05 12.69 -0.92
N PRO A 41 -2.51 12.33 -2.11
CA PRO A 41 -2.73 13.12 -3.32
C PRO A 41 -4.23 13.20 -3.65
N ARG A 42 -4.72 14.39 -4.00
CA ARG A 42 -6.13 14.55 -4.38
C ARG A 42 -6.45 13.90 -5.73
N PRO A 43 -7.68 13.39 -5.91
CA PRO A 43 -8.13 12.81 -7.17
C PRO A 43 -7.97 13.76 -8.36
N ARG A 44 -7.51 13.22 -9.48
CA ARG A 44 -7.30 13.89 -10.76
C ARG A 44 -8.15 13.17 -11.79
N LEU A 45 -9.10 13.86 -12.41
CA LEU A 45 -9.86 13.34 -13.53
C LEU A 45 -9.43 14.06 -14.81
N PRO A 46 -9.13 13.34 -15.89
CA PRO A 46 -9.04 13.97 -17.20
C PRO A 46 -10.42 14.50 -17.62
N ASP A 47 -10.43 15.54 -18.45
CA ASP A 47 -11.66 16.23 -18.86
C ASP A 47 -12.59 15.30 -19.67
N ASN A 48 -13.61 14.74 -19.01
CA ASN A 48 -14.76 14.01 -19.58
C ASN A 48 -14.49 12.98 -20.70
N ASP A 49 -13.24 12.55 -20.91
CA ASP A 49 -12.79 11.63 -21.97
C ASP A 49 -11.85 10.58 -21.37
N PHE A 50 -12.41 9.77 -20.47
CA PHE A 50 -11.70 8.63 -19.90
C PHE A 50 -12.36 7.33 -20.32
N THR A 51 -11.55 6.30 -20.49
CA THR A 51 -11.98 4.93 -20.77
C THR A 51 -11.87 4.05 -19.52
N ILE A 52 -12.67 2.99 -19.49
CA ILE A 52 -12.68 2.00 -18.41
C ILE A 52 -12.30 0.64 -18.99
N PHE A 53 -11.25 0.04 -18.44
CA PHE A 53 -10.95 -1.37 -18.60
C PHE A 53 -11.79 -2.21 -17.64
N LEU A 54 -12.56 -3.18 -18.16
CA LEU A 54 -13.27 -4.20 -17.39
C LEU A 54 -12.57 -5.55 -17.56
N GLY A 55 -11.87 -5.98 -16.52
CA GLY A 55 -11.19 -7.26 -16.43
C GLY A 55 -12.10 -8.36 -15.88
N ILE A 56 -12.29 -9.43 -16.67
CA ILE A 56 -13.06 -10.61 -16.27
C ILE A 56 -12.22 -11.86 -16.52
N SER A 57 -12.12 -12.73 -15.50
CA SER A 57 -11.51 -14.04 -15.61
C SER A 57 -12.60 -15.11 -15.45
N SER A 58 -13.03 -15.68 -16.57
CA SER A 58 -14.05 -16.73 -16.62
C SER A 58 -13.40 -18.10 -16.50
N PHE A 59 -13.99 -18.98 -15.69
CA PHE A 59 -13.61 -20.39 -15.61
C PHE A 59 -14.86 -21.26 -15.76
N ARG A 60 -15.04 -21.80 -16.98
CA ARG A 60 -16.14 -22.68 -17.36
C ARG A 60 -17.53 -22.13 -16.96
N ASP A 61 -17.70 -20.82 -17.12
CA ASP A 61 -18.88 -20.08 -16.65
C ASP A 61 -19.49 -19.16 -17.73
N GLY A 62 -19.51 -19.65 -18.97
CA GLY A 62 -19.85 -18.86 -20.15
C GLY A 62 -21.20 -18.14 -20.08
N VAL A 63 -22.25 -18.81 -19.60
CA VAL A 63 -23.61 -18.23 -19.55
C VAL A 63 -23.67 -17.02 -18.61
N ARG A 64 -23.15 -17.15 -17.38
CA ARG A 64 -23.15 -16.04 -16.41
C ARG A 64 -22.16 -14.96 -16.82
N CYS A 65 -21.04 -15.33 -17.43
CA CYS A 65 -20.09 -14.39 -18.01
C CYS A 65 -20.72 -13.55 -19.13
N GLY A 66 -21.45 -14.17 -20.06
CA GLY A 66 -22.19 -13.48 -21.11
C GLY A 66 -23.22 -12.50 -20.55
N PHE A 67 -23.93 -12.90 -19.49
CA PHE A 67 -24.87 -12.02 -18.78
C PHE A 67 -24.17 -10.84 -18.08
N THR A 68 -23.01 -11.08 -17.46
CA THR A 68 -22.17 -10.03 -16.87
C THR A 68 -21.78 -8.99 -17.92
N LEU A 69 -21.26 -9.43 -19.07
CA LEU A 69 -20.92 -8.56 -20.20
C LEU A 69 -22.14 -7.78 -20.72
N PHE A 70 -23.27 -8.47 -20.85
CA PHE A 70 -24.50 -7.85 -21.34
C PHE A 70 -24.95 -6.72 -20.43
N THR A 71 -24.96 -6.94 -19.10
CA THR A 71 -25.35 -5.89 -18.17
C THR A 71 -24.29 -4.79 -18.03
N ALA A 72 -23.01 -5.10 -18.19
CA ALA A 72 -21.95 -4.10 -18.22
C ALA A 72 -22.14 -3.09 -19.36
N PHE A 73 -22.34 -3.57 -20.60
CA PHE A 73 -22.55 -2.68 -21.75
C PHE A 73 -23.95 -2.06 -21.77
N SER A 74 -25.02 -2.83 -21.57
CA SER A 74 -26.39 -2.33 -21.73
C SER A 74 -26.83 -1.33 -20.66
N ARG A 75 -26.11 -1.28 -19.53
CA ARG A 75 -26.42 -0.42 -18.40
C ARG A 75 -25.36 0.62 -18.11
N ALA A 76 -24.29 0.71 -18.92
CA ALA A 76 -23.35 1.81 -18.85
C ALA A 76 -23.98 3.10 -19.41
N THR A 77 -23.57 4.24 -18.87
CA THR A 77 -23.89 5.57 -19.41
C THR A 77 -23.15 5.81 -20.73
N HIS A 78 -21.89 5.37 -20.77
CA HIS A 78 -20.97 5.52 -21.89
C HIS A 78 -20.38 4.16 -22.31
N PRO A 79 -21.19 3.23 -22.83
CA PRO A 79 -20.72 1.90 -23.22
C PRO A 79 -19.60 1.93 -24.28
N GLU A 80 -19.52 2.99 -25.09
CA GLU A 80 -18.45 3.21 -26.06
C GLU A 80 -17.06 3.38 -25.44
N ARG A 81 -16.99 3.76 -24.15
CA ARG A 81 -15.74 3.98 -23.39
C ARG A 81 -15.30 2.75 -22.60
N LEU A 82 -16.09 1.68 -22.64
CA LEU A 82 -15.83 0.44 -21.93
C LEU A 82 -15.04 -0.49 -22.85
N HIS A 83 -13.86 -0.92 -22.39
CA HIS A 83 -13.04 -1.94 -23.02
C HIS A 83 -12.92 -3.15 -22.10
N VAL A 84 -13.23 -4.33 -22.60
CA VAL A 84 -13.22 -5.56 -21.80
C VAL A 84 -11.91 -6.32 -22.08
N GLY A 85 -11.25 -6.75 -21.00
CA GLY A 85 -10.22 -7.79 -21.04
C GLY A 85 -10.78 -9.07 -20.46
N LEU A 86 -11.12 -10.03 -21.31
CA LEU A 86 -11.70 -11.31 -20.92
C LEU A 86 -10.65 -12.41 -21.05
N VAL A 87 -10.34 -13.09 -19.95
CA VAL A 87 -9.68 -14.39 -20.01
C VAL A 87 -10.76 -15.45 -19.92
N ASP A 88 -11.02 -16.16 -21.02
CA ASP A 88 -12.07 -17.18 -21.10
C ASP A 88 -11.44 -18.57 -21.05
N GLN A 89 -11.58 -19.24 -19.90
CA GLN A 89 -11.11 -20.61 -19.70
C GLN A 89 -12.29 -21.58 -19.88
N SER A 90 -12.36 -22.22 -21.03
CA SER A 90 -13.42 -23.18 -21.37
C SER A 90 -12.83 -24.53 -21.77
N GLN A 91 -13.66 -25.58 -21.76
CA GLN A 91 -13.28 -26.93 -22.19
C GLN A 91 -14.47 -27.68 -22.78
N GLY A 92 -14.23 -28.40 -23.87
CA GLY A 92 -15.23 -29.29 -24.47
C GLY A 92 -16.43 -28.51 -25.01
N ASP A 93 -17.61 -28.86 -24.53
CA ASP A 93 -18.91 -28.27 -24.90
C ASP A 93 -19.37 -27.15 -23.95
N ASP A 94 -18.47 -26.62 -23.11
CA ASP A 94 -18.75 -25.45 -22.28
C ASP A 94 -19.21 -24.27 -23.15
N GLU A 95 -20.18 -23.52 -22.63
CA GLU A 95 -20.58 -22.26 -23.23
C GLU A 95 -19.43 -21.25 -23.22
N ILE A 96 -19.28 -20.51 -24.33
CA ILE A 96 -18.25 -19.49 -24.51
C ILE A 96 -18.82 -18.12 -24.13
N CYS A 97 -18.11 -17.37 -23.29
CA CYS A 97 -18.65 -16.15 -22.68
C CYS A 97 -19.11 -15.10 -23.70
N VAL A 98 -18.30 -14.85 -24.74
CA VAL A 98 -18.64 -13.86 -25.79
C VAL A 98 -19.81 -14.32 -26.65
N GLU A 99 -19.98 -15.63 -26.85
CA GLU A 99 -21.10 -16.16 -27.62
C GLU A 99 -22.41 -16.00 -26.85
N GLU A 100 -22.40 -16.29 -25.55
CA GLU A 100 -23.55 -16.05 -24.66
C GLU A 100 -23.90 -14.56 -24.54
N TYR A 101 -22.89 -13.69 -24.50
CA TYR A 101 -23.09 -12.25 -24.62
C TYR A 101 -23.80 -11.87 -25.93
N CYS A 102 -23.32 -12.36 -27.08
CA CYS A 102 -23.90 -12.05 -28.38
C CYS A 102 -25.36 -12.52 -28.48
N LYS A 103 -25.70 -13.70 -27.95
CA LYS A 103 -27.09 -14.19 -27.91
C LYS A 103 -28.02 -13.21 -27.17
N LEU A 104 -27.58 -12.68 -26.02
CA LEU A 104 -28.34 -11.69 -25.26
C LEU A 104 -28.43 -10.34 -25.99
N ALA A 105 -27.32 -9.89 -26.57
CA ALA A 105 -27.24 -8.64 -27.33
C ALA A 105 -28.17 -8.64 -28.56
N GLU A 106 -28.15 -9.72 -29.35
CA GLU A 106 -29.00 -9.89 -30.54
C GLU A 106 -30.49 -10.03 -30.19
N ALA A 107 -30.80 -10.67 -29.05
CA ALA A 107 -32.17 -10.76 -28.55
C ALA A 107 -32.71 -9.40 -28.01
N SER A 108 -31.82 -8.48 -27.63
CA SER A 108 -32.19 -7.17 -27.09
C SER A 108 -32.68 -6.18 -28.16
N GLU A 109 -32.88 -4.92 -27.79
CA GLU A 109 -33.18 -3.82 -28.71
C GLU A 109 -32.05 -3.51 -29.70
N TRP A 110 -30.82 -4.00 -29.45
CA TRP A 110 -29.70 -3.79 -30.36
C TRP A 110 -29.81 -4.62 -31.65
N LYS A 111 -30.46 -5.79 -31.61
CA LYS A 111 -30.63 -6.70 -32.76
C LYS A 111 -29.32 -7.14 -33.45
N GLU A 112 -28.19 -6.91 -32.80
CA GLU A 112 -26.84 -7.29 -33.23
C GLU A 112 -25.94 -7.52 -32.00
N CYS A 113 -24.81 -8.20 -32.18
CA CYS A 113 -23.79 -8.33 -31.14
C CYS A 113 -22.99 -7.03 -30.97
N LYS A 114 -23.65 -5.99 -30.48
CA LYS A 114 -23.10 -4.64 -30.30
C LYS A 114 -21.87 -4.66 -29.37
N TYR A 115 -20.92 -3.76 -29.56
CA TYR A 115 -19.68 -3.63 -28.74
C TYR A 115 -18.78 -4.87 -28.67
N LYS A 116 -18.99 -5.89 -29.50
CA LYS A 116 -18.11 -7.07 -29.56
C LYS A 116 -16.64 -6.70 -29.79
N ASP A 117 -16.38 -5.68 -30.61
CA ASP A 117 -15.03 -5.19 -30.93
C ASP A 117 -14.33 -4.51 -29.73
N ASN A 118 -15.08 -4.14 -28.69
CA ASN A 118 -14.51 -3.62 -27.45
C ASN A 118 -14.04 -4.74 -26.50
N ILE A 119 -14.18 -6.02 -26.88
CA ILE A 119 -13.84 -7.18 -26.06
C ILE A 119 -12.55 -7.83 -26.58
N ARG A 120 -11.47 -7.69 -25.80
CA ARG A 120 -10.21 -8.42 -26.02
C ARG A 120 -10.26 -9.74 -25.27
N VAL A 121 -10.07 -10.85 -25.99
CA VAL A 121 -10.22 -12.20 -25.42
C VAL A 121 -8.89 -12.95 -25.42
N ASP A 122 -8.44 -13.38 -24.25
CA ASP A 122 -7.43 -14.42 -24.05
C ASP A 122 -8.15 -15.76 -23.83
N LYS A 123 -8.23 -16.58 -24.88
CA LYS A 123 -8.89 -17.89 -24.85
C LYS A 123 -7.93 -18.95 -24.34
N ARG A 124 -8.38 -19.76 -23.37
CA ARG A 124 -7.55 -20.80 -22.74
C ARG A 124 -8.33 -22.07 -22.53
N ASN A 125 -7.62 -23.19 -22.55
CA ASN A 125 -8.17 -24.46 -22.12
C ASN A 125 -8.27 -24.46 -20.59
N SER A 126 -9.46 -24.66 -20.03
CA SER A 126 -9.63 -24.69 -18.58
C SER A 126 -8.79 -25.77 -17.91
N ALA A 127 -8.50 -26.89 -18.58
CA ALA A 127 -7.68 -27.98 -18.06
C ALA A 127 -6.26 -27.55 -17.64
N GLU A 128 -5.73 -26.47 -18.24
CA GLU A 128 -4.40 -25.93 -17.94
C GLU A 128 -4.42 -24.86 -16.83
N SER A 129 -5.60 -24.57 -16.26
CA SER A 129 -5.73 -23.55 -15.23
C SER A 129 -4.94 -23.90 -13.98
N LYS A 130 -4.16 -22.93 -13.49
CA LYS A 130 -3.41 -23.00 -12.24
C LYS A 130 -3.98 -22.09 -11.15
N GLY A 131 -5.29 -21.78 -11.23
CA GLY A 131 -5.98 -20.98 -10.21
C GLY A 131 -6.04 -19.47 -10.49
N PRO A 132 -6.72 -18.71 -9.61
CA PRO A 132 -7.16 -17.35 -9.89
C PRO A 132 -5.99 -16.37 -10.05
N THR A 133 -4.94 -16.48 -9.24
CA THR A 133 -3.83 -15.51 -9.25
C THR A 133 -3.12 -15.44 -10.60
N VAL A 134 -2.87 -16.61 -11.21
CA VAL A 134 -2.23 -16.73 -12.53
C VAL A 134 -3.12 -16.16 -13.64
N ILE A 135 -4.42 -16.39 -13.54
CA ILE A 135 -5.38 -15.91 -14.54
C ILE A 135 -5.63 -14.40 -14.40
N ARG A 136 -5.62 -13.85 -13.19
CA ARG A 136 -5.63 -12.40 -12.94
C ARG A 136 -4.37 -11.73 -13.52
N TYR A 137 -3.21 -12.37 -13.49
CA TYR A 137 -2.01 -11.88 -14.20
C TYR A 137 -2.26 -11.78 -15.71
N HIS A 138 -2.84 -12.82 -16.32
CA HIS A 138 -3.16 -12.81 -17.75
C HIS A 138 -4.20 -11.76 -18.13
N GLN A 139 -5.21 -11.56 -17.28
CA GLN A 139 -6.21 -10.51 -17.43
C GLN A 139 -5.54 -9.12 -17.47
N GLN A 140 -4.58 -8.85 -16.59
CA GLN A 140 -3.85 -7.58 -16.58
C GLN A 140 -3.02 -7.34 -17.85
N GLN A 141 -2.62 -8.40 -18.59
CA GLN A 141 -1.88 -8.23 -19.85
C GLN A 141 -2.76 -7.67 -20.97
N LEU A 142 -4.08 -7.66 -20.77
CA LEU A 142 -5.04 -7.09 -21.72
C LEU A 142 -5.26 -5.59 -21.46
N ILE A 143 -4.74 -5.03 -20.37
CA ILE A 143 -4.81 -3.59 -20.09
C ILE A 143 -3.94 -2.84 -21.09
N GLN A 144 -4.46 -1.75 -21.66
CA GLN A 144 -3.73 -0.83 -22.53
C GLN A 144 -3.56 0.52 -21.81
N ASP A 145 -4.06 1.60 -22.41
CA ASP A 145 -3.93 2.98 -21.95
C ASP A 145 -5.18 3.48 -21.24
N GLU A 146 -6.09 2.59 -20.82
CA GLU A 146 -7.30 3.00 -20.12
C GLU A 146 -7.00 3.75 -18.81
N GLU A 147 -7.90 4.67 -18.47
CA GLU A 147 -7.74 5.54 -17.30
C GLU A 147 -8.10 4.79 -16.01
N PHE A 148 -9.24 4.08 -16.04
CA PHE A 148 -9.76 3.33 -14.91
C PHE A 148 -9.80 1.84 -15.21
N CYS A 149 -9.50 1.03 -14.21
CA CYS A 149 -9.54 -0.42 -14.27
C CYS A 149 -10.53 -0.94 -13.24
N LEU A 150 -11.43 -1.80 -13.69
CA LEU A 150 -12.38 -2.57 -12.90
C LEU A 150 -12.06 -4.06 -13.07
N ALA A 151 -11.69 -4.75 -12.00
CA ALA A 151 -11.63 -6.21 -11.97
C ALA A 151 -12.81 -6.78 -11.17
N ILE A 152 -13.51 -7.76 -11.74
CA ILE A 152 -14.65 -8.45 -11.13
C ILE A 152 -14.64 -9.94 -11.44
N ASP A 153 -15.50 -10.68 -10.75
CA ASP A 153 -15.77 -12.10 -11.07
C ASP A 153 -16.78 -12.22 -12.22
N ALA A 154 -16.73 -13.35 -12.92
CA ALA A 154 -17.48 -13.59 -14.16
C ALA A 154 -19.00 -13.73 -14.00
N HIS A 155 -19.51 -13.86 -12.79
CA HIS A 155 -20.94 -14.00 -12.50
C HIS A 155 -21.42 -12.82 -11.65
N SER A 156 -21.28 -11.63 -12.24
CA SER A 156 -21.66 -10.36 -11.64
C SER A 156 -22.77 -9.69 -12.44
N GLN A 157 -23.45 -8.72 -11.84
CA GLN A 157 -24.46 -7.91 -12.52
C GLN A 157 -24.27 -6.44 -12.19
N PHE A 158 -24.36 -5.60 -13.21
CA PHE A 158 -24.29 -4.15 -13.08
C PHE A 158 -25.67 -3.50 -12.96
N LEU A 159 -25.75 -2.40 -12.21
CA LEU A 159 -26.92 -1.50 -12.21
C LEU A 159 -26.82 -0.44 -13.32
N PRO A 160 -27.93 0.21 -13.69
CA PRO A 160 -27.91 1.38 -14.58
C PRO A 160 -26.94 2.48 -14.14
N ASN A 161 -26.22 3.03 -15.10
CA ASN A 161 -25.23 4.10 -14.98
C ASN A 161 -24.02 3.76 -14.11
N TRP A 162 -23.70 2.46 -13.96
CA TRP A 162 -22.65 2.00 -13.04
C TRP A 162 -21.29 2.67 -13.30
N ASP A 163 -20.92 2.88 -14.55
CA ASP A 163 -19.65 3.44 -15.01
C ASP A 163 -19.42 4.86 -14.44
N THR A 164 -20.43 5.71 -14.53
CA THR A 164 -20.35 7.08 -14.00
C THR A 164 -20.49 7.10 -12.48
N ILE A 165 -21.28 6.18 -11.90
CA ILE A 165 -21.44 6.07 -10.45
C ILE A 165 -20.14 5.62 -9.78
N MET A 166 -19.43 4.63 -10.33
CA MET A 166 -18.16 4.15 -9.76
C MET A 166 -17.09 5.24 -9.77
N VAL A 167 -17.00 6.04 -10.85
CA VAL A 167 -16.05 7.16 -10.92
C VAL A 167 -16.41 8.25 -9.90
N LYS A 168 -17.71 8.59 -9.78
CA LYS A 168 -18.18 9.52 -8.74
C LYS A 168 -17.87 9.01 -7.34
N GLU A 169 -18.01 7.71 -7.11
CA GLU A 169 -17.69 7.11 -5.83
C GLU A 169 -16.20 7.15 -5.52
N TRP A 170 -15.35 6.84 -6.50
CA TRP A 170 -13.90 6.93 -6.37
C TRP A 170 -13.44 8.37 -6.07
N LEU A 171 -14.04 9.38 -6.71
CA LEU A 171 -13.78 10.79 -6.37
C LEU A 171 -14.08 11.11 -4.91
N ARG A 172 -15.13 10.51 -4.34
CA ARG A 172 -15.54 10.74 -2.95
C ARG A 172 -14.60 10.10 -1.93
N ALA A 173 -13.70 9.22 -2.35
CA ALA A 173 -12.61 8.72 -1.50
C ALA A 173 -11.53 9.79 -1.26
N ASP A 174 -11.53 10.90 -2.02
CA ASP A 174 -10.58 12.03 -1.90
C ASP A 174 -9.11 11.59 -1.86
N ASN A 175 -8.76 10.62 -2.71
CA ASN A 175 -7.41 10.08 -2.84
C ASN A 175 -7.16 9.55 -4.27
N GLU A 176 -6.18 10.11 -4.99
CA GLU A 176 -5.75 9.67 -6.33
C GLU A 176 -5.26 8.22 -6.36
N MET A 177 -4.75 7.76 -5.23
CA MET A 177 -4.22 6.42 -5.04
C MET A 177 -5.28 5.46 -4.48
N ALA A 178 -6.57 5.84 -4.51
CA ALA A 178 -7.66 5.01 -4.01
C ALA A 178 -7.94 3.78 -4.89
N VAL A 179 -8.16 2.66 -4.22
CA VAL A 179 -8.71 1.43 -4.81
C VAL A 179 -10.03 1.11 -4.12
N MET A 180 -11.13 1.24 -4.85
CA MET A 180 -12.46 0.88 -4.39
C MET A 180 -12.63 -0.64 -4.48
N THR A 181 -12.73 -1.34 -3.34
CA THR A 181 -12.72 -2.79 -3.29
C THR A 181 -13.53 -3.36 -2.13
N SER A 182 -14.22 -4.46 -2.39
CA SER A 182 -14.97 -5.25 -1.40
C SER A 182 -15.46 -6.55 -2.05
N TYR A 183 -16.24 -7.34 -1.31
CA TYR A 183 -17.09 -8.37 -1.89
C TYR A 183 -18.44 -7.75 -2.24
N PRO A 184 -18.89 -7.74 -3.51
CA PRO A 184 -20.21 -7.24 -3.87
C PRO A 184 -21.34 -7.91 -3.10
N LEU A 185 -22.42 -7.17 -2.89
CA LEU A 185 -23.64 -7.71 -2.31
C LEU A 185 -24.28 -8.74 -3.26
N ASP A 186 -25.06 -9.66 -2.69
CA ASP A 186 -25.82 -10.64 -3.44
C ASP A 186 -26.95 -9.99 -4.27
N TYR A 187 -27.36 -10.65 -5.37
CA TYR A 187 -28.46 -10.18 -6.22
C TYR A 187 -29.76 -9.91 -5.44
N SER A 188 -29.99 -10.61 -4.33
CA SER A 188 -31.13 -10.37 -3.44
C SER A 188 -31.14 -8.99 -2.77
N TYR A 189 -30.01 -8.28 -2.74
CA TYR A 189 -29.90 -6.90 -2.24
C TYR A 189 -30.20 -5.85 -3.30
N ILE A 190 -30.37 -6.23 -4.57
CA ILE A 190 -30.71 -5.27 -5.63
C ILE A 190 -32.08 -4.67 -5.32
N GLY A 191 -32.12 -3.34 -5.21
CA GLY A 191 -33.36 -2.60 -5.00
C GLY A 191 -34.32 -2.75 -6.17
N LYS A 192 -35.60 -2.54 -5.90
CA LYS A 192 -36.67 -2.57 -6.92
C LYS A 192 -36.28 -1.70 -8.13
N ASP A 193 -36.58 -2.20 -9.33
CA ASP A 193 -36.28 -1.53 -10.60
C ASP A 193 -34.78 -1.30 -10.84
N LEU A 194 -33.93 -2.25 -10.40
CA LEU A 194 -32.46 -2.20 -10.54
C LEU A 194 -31.83 -0.98 -9.86
N LYS A 195 -32.34 -0.61 -8.68
CA LYS A 195 -31.81 0.52 -7.91
C LYS A 195 -30.84 0.07 -6.84
N ILE A 196 -30.00 1.01 -6.43
CA ILE A 196 -29.07 0.84 -5.32
C ILE A 196 -29.85 0.55 -4.01
N PRO A 197 -29.42 -0.41 -3.17
CA PRO A 197 -30.01 -0.65 -1.86
C PRO A 197 -29.86 0.56 -0.94
N HIS A 198 -30.88 0.84 -0.14
CA HIS A 198 -30.90 2.05 0.69
C HIS A 198 -30.02 1.98 1.94
N HIS A 199 -29.80 0.80 2.50
CA HIS A 199 -29.27 0.70 3.87
C HIS A 199 -27.87 0.11 3.99
N TYR A 200 -27.49 -0.79 3.08
CA TYR A 200 -26.32 -1.62 3.27
C TYR A 200 -25.23 -1.38 2.24
N SER A 201 -24.01 -1.49 2.71
CA SER A 201 -22.80 -1.64 1.92
C SER A 201 -21.95 -2.77 2.50
N SER A 202 -21.03 -3.30 1.71
CA SER A 202 -20.15 -4.40 2.13
C SER A 202 -18.74 -3.91 2.44
N HIS A 203 -18.09 -4.50 3.43
CA HIS A 203 -16.76 -4.13 3.88
C HIS A 203 -15.93 -5.35 4.28
N LEU A 204 -14.62 -5.28 4.09
CA LEU A 204 -13.67 -6.33 4.47
C LEU A 204 -12.81 -5.83 5.63
N CYS A 205 -12.97 -6.45 6.80
CA CYS A 205 -12.26 -6.01 8.01
C CYS A 205 -11.89 -7.14 8.98
N ALA A 206 -12.13 -8.40 8.62
CA ALA A 206 -11.92 -9.53 9.50
C ALA A 206 -11.26 -10.70 8.77
N TYR A 207 -10.72 -11.63 9.56
CA TYR A 207 -10.01 -12.82 9.10
C TYR A 207 -10.62 -14.07 9.70
N ASN A 208 -10.40 -15.20 9.04
CA ASN A 208 -10.51 -16.49 9.69
C ASN A 208 -9.44 -16.61 10.79
N ILE A 209 -9.77 -17.30 11.88
CA ILE A 209 -8.83 -17.50 13.00
C ILE A 209 -7.62 -18.31 12.51
N ARG A 210 -6.41 -17.78 12.72
CA ARG A 210 -5.17 -18.51 12.49
C ARG A 210 -4.73 -19.23 13.77
N HIS A 211 -4.76 -20.57 13.72
CA HIS A 211 -4.33 -21.40 14.85
C HIS A 211 -2.81 -21.46 15.02
N GLU A 212 -2.05 -21.16 13.96
CA GLU A 212 -0.59 -21.22 13.94
C GLU A 212 -0.03 -20.01 13.17
N VAL A 213 1.16 -19.53 13.56
CA VAL A 213 1.83 -18.40 12.89
C VAL A 213 2.25 -18.73 11.44
N THR A 214 2.45 -20.01 11.13
CA THR A 214 2.76 -20.55 9.79
C THR A 214 1.55 -20.53 8.84
N SER A 215 0.33 -20.42 9.39
CA SER A 215 -0.90 -20.31 8.59
C SER A 215 -0.95 -18.95 7.90
N ILE A 216 -1.43 -18.95 6.65
CA ILE A 216 -1.63 -17.72 5.89
C ILE A 216 -2.88 -16.97 6.38
N PRO A 217 -2.91 -15.62 6.32
CA PRO A 217 -4.13 -14.87 6.56
C PRO A 217 -5.18 -15.14 5.48
N ILE A 218 -6.42 -15.40 5.90
CA ILE A 218 -7.55 -15.61 5.01
C ILE A 218 -8.66 -14.64 5.45
N ILE A 219 -9.19 -13.86 4.51
CA ILE A 219 -10.27 -12.91 4.77
C ILE A 219 -11.51 -13.67 5.23
N GLY A 220 -12.15 -13.20 6.30
CA GLY A 220 -13.25 -13.89 6.98
C GLY A 220 -14.63 -13.72 6.33
N GLY A 221 -14.69 -13.15 5.13
CA GLY A 221 -15.93 -12.76 4.46
C GLY A 221 -16.31 -11.29 4.63
N MET A 222 -17.40 -10.89 3.96
CA MET A 222 -17.91 -9.52 4.04
C MET A 222 -18.61 -9.23 5.37
N ALA A 223 -18.32 -8.07 5.94
CA ALA A 223 -19.14 -7.40 6.92
C ALA A 223 -20.10 -6.42 6.24
N MET A 224 -21.20 -6.09 6.91
CA MET A 224 -22.15 -5.08 6.44
C MET A 224 -21.89 -3.78 7.19
N ILE A 225 -21.83 -2.67 6.45
CA ILE A 225 -21.92 -1.32 7.02
C ILE A 225 -23.34 -0.81 6.82
N ASP A 226 -23.99 -0.47 7.94
CA ASP A 226 -25.27 0.25 7.95
C ASP A 226 -25.03 1.71 7.60
N ASP A 227 -25.87 2.30 6.74
CA ASP A 227 -25.91 3.74 6.44
C ASP A 227 -24.53 4.34 6.07
N SER A 228 -23.74 3.57 5.31
CA SER A 228 -22.45 4.04 4.78
C SER A 228 -22.67 5.13 3.74
N GLU A 229 -22.48 6.38 4.14
CA GLU A 229 -22.69 7.52 3.25
C GLU A 229 -21.48 7.84 2.39
N ALA A 230 -20.26 7.48 2.79
CA ALA A 230 -19.03 7.78 2.07
C ALA A 230 -18.14 6.53 1.95
N PRO A 231 -17.24 6.44 0.95
CA PRO A 231 -16.27 5.36 0.85
C PRO A 231 -15.57 5.12 2.19
N GLN A 232 -15.47 3.86 2.62
CA GLN A 232 -14.90 3.51 3.92
C GLN A 232 -13.52 2.88 3.74
N MET A 233 -12.47 3.50 4.30
CA MET A 233 -11.12 2.95 4.28
C MET A 233 -11.10 1.55 4.88
N ALA A 234 -10.44 0.63 4.16
CA ALA A 234 -10.29 -0.77 4.48
C ALA A 234 -8.80 -1.16 4.50
N ALA A 235 -8.47 -2.20 5.25
CA ALA A 235 -7.14 -2.82 5.17
C ALA A 235 -7.05 -3.90 4.09
N LEU A 236 -8.20 -4.32 3.53
CA LEU A 236 -8.34 -5.55 2.77
C LEU A 236 -8.95 -5.31 1.39
N TRP A 237 -8.40 -6.01 0.43
CA TRP A 237 -8.82 -6.09 -0.96
C TRP A 237 -9.67 -7.34 -1.17
N GLY A 238 -10.71 -7.22 -1.99
CA GLY A 238 -11.55 -8.34 -2.41
C GLY A 238 -11.46 -8.60 -3.90
N GLY A 239 -11.32 -9.86 -4.29
CA GLY A 239 -11.14 -10.27 -5.68
C GLY A 239 -12.36 -10.07 -6.57
N CYS A 240 -13.54 -9.96 -5.96
CA CYS A 240 -14.81 -9.83 -6.64
C CYS A 240 -15.13 -8.40 -7.11
N LEU A 241 -14.41 -7.38 -6.60
CA LEU A 241 -14.57 -5.98 -6.98
C LEU A 241 -13.30 -5.19 -6.68
N SER A 242 -12.67 -4.63 -7.71
CA SER A 242 -11.53 -3.72 -7.57
C SER A 242 -11.59 -2.64 -8.65
N PHE A 243 -11.99 -1.43 -8.28
CA PHE A 243 -12.08 -0.26 -9.15
C PHE A 243 -11.07 0.82 -8.75
N SER A 244 -10.21 1.24 -9.68
CA SER A 244 -9.18 2.25 -9.42
C SER A 244 -8.67 2.85 -10.73
N LYS A 245 -7.80 3.85 -10.67
CA LYS A 245 -6.98 4.22 -11.83
C LYS A 245 -6.16 3.01 -12.29
N CYS A 246 -6.08 2.77 -13.59
CA CYS A 246 -5.35 1.61 -14.14
C CYS A 246 -3.86 1.59 -13.80
N HIS A 247 -3.27 2.73 -13.38
CA HIS A 247 -1.91 2.71 -12.87
C HIS A 247 -1.73 1.82 -11.63
N ALA A 248 -2.80 1.53 -10.86
CA ALA A 248 -2.78 0.55 -9.78
C ALA A 248 -2.45 -0.86 -10.29
N GLU A 249 -3.19 -1.32 -11.29
CA GLU A 249 -2.99 -2.64 -11.92
C GLU A 249 -1.64 -2.74 -12.64
N ARG A 250 -1.16 -1.65 -13.26
CA ARG A 250 0.15 -1.62 -13.94
C ARG A 250 1.33 -1.60 -12.95
N ARG A 251 1.23 -0.86 -11.84
CA ARG A 251 2.33 -0.73 -10.85
C ARG A 251 2.37 -1.88 -9.84
N ALA A 252 1.22 -2.48 -9.56
CA ALA A 252 1.07 -3.68 -8.74
C ALA A 252 0.52 -4.79 -9.65
N GLY A 253 1.38 -5.54 -10.34
CA GLY A 253 0.94 -6.66 -11.17
C GLY A 253 0.69 -7.92 -10.35
N ASN A 254 -0.33 -8.71 -10.67
CA ASN A 254 -0.55 -10.03 -10.08
C ASN A 254 0.64 -10.96 -10.35
N ASP A 255 0.99 -11.79 -9.39
CA ASP A 255 2.17 -12.67 -9.50
C ASP A 255 1.86 -13.96 -10.25
N LYS A 256 2.42 -14.08 -11.46
CA LYS A 256 2.25 -15.27 -12.32
C LYS A 256 2.85 -16.56 -11.72
N HIS A 257 3.66 -16.47 -10.66
CA HIS A 257 4.30 -17.63 -10.02
C HIS A 257 3.46 -18.22 -8.87
N MET A 258 2.29 -17.64 -8.57
CA MET A 258 1.38 -18.12 -7.50
C MET A 258 0.44 -19.24 -8.00
N ASN A 259 1.02 -20.32 -8.52
CA ASN A 259 0.29 -21.50 -8.98
C ASN A 259 -0.49 -22.14 -7.82
N TRP A 260 -1.76 -22.46 -8.07
CA TRP A 260 -2.67 -23.14 -7.14
C TRP A 260 -3.03 -22.34 -5.87
N VAL A 261 -2.61 -21.08 -5.77
CA VAL A 261 -2.99 -20.18 -4.66
C VAL A 261 -4.37 -19.61 -4.92
N PHE A 262 -5.31 -20.00 -4.06
CA PHE A 262 -6.67 -19.44 -3.98
C PHE A 262 -6.85 -18.70 -2.65
N TRP A 263 -6.55 -19.37 -1.54
CA TRP A 263 -6.62 -18.74 -0.23
C TRP A 263 -5.39 -17.87 0.04
N GLY A 264 -5.61 -16.69 0.60
CA GLY A 264 -4.56 -15.73 0.95
C GLY A 264 -4.09 -14.82 -0.19
N GLU A 265 -4.47 -15.07 -1.44
CA GLU A 265 -4.14 -14.20 -2.58
C GLU A 265 -4.66 -12.77 -2.36
N GLU A 266 -5.85 -12.63 -1.79
CA GLU A 266 -6.48 -11.33 -1.57
C GLU A 266 -5.74 -10.51 -0.51
N TYR A 267 -5.27 -11.16 0.57
CA TYR A 267 -4.45 -10.51 1.58
C TYR A 267 -3.10 -10.07 1.00
N LEU A 268 -2.52 -10.91 0.14
CA LEU A 268 -1.28 -10.61 -0.56
C LEU A 268 -1.45 -9.44 -1.52
N ARG A 269 -2.55 -9.39 -2.27
CA ARG A 269 -2.91 -8.28 -3.16
C ARG A 269 -3.11 -6.97 -2.39
N SER A 270 -3.75 -7.05 -1.23
CA SER A 270 -3.92 -5.92 -0.31
C SER A 270 -2.56 -5.31 0.09
N MET A 271 -1.63 -6.16 0.55
CA MET A 271 -0.26 -5.76 0.89
C MET A 271 0.47 -5.14 -0.30
N GLN A 272 0.35 -5.78 -1.46
CA GLN A 272 1.05 -5.39 -2.67
C GLN A 272 0.68 -3.98 -3.14
N LEU A 273 -0.61 -3.66 -3.12
CA LEU A 273 -1.14 -2.33 -3.42
C LEU A 273 -0.70 -1.33 -2.34
N TRP A 274 -0.88 -1.68 -1.06
CA TRP A 274 -0.66 -0.74 0.04
C TRP A 274 0.81 -0.30 0.18
N THR A 275 1.75 -1.24 0.03
CA THR A 275 3.21 -0.97 0.04
C THR A 275 3.69 -0.15 -1.16
N ARG A 276 2.85 0.00 -2.20
CA ARG A 276 3.08 0.86 -3.37
C ARG A 276 2.37 2.22 -3.29
N GLY A 277 1.80 2.54 -2.13
CA GLY A 277 1.20 3.83 -1.83
C GLY A 277 -0.30 3.94 -2.15
N TYR A 278 -0.93 2.83 -2.53
CA TYR A 278 -2.38 2.79 -2.70
C TYR A 278 -3.08 2.61 -1.35
N ASP A 279 -4.33 3.07 -1.27
CA ASP A 279 -5.17 2.92 -0.10
C ASP A 279 -6.50 2.29 -0.53
N LEU A 280 -7.01 1.35 0.26
CA LEU A 280 -8.19 0.55 -0.09
C LEU A 280 -9.43 1.14 0.57
N TYR A 281 -10.55 1.17 -0.17
CA TYR A 281 -11.81 1.69 0.33
C TYR A 281 -12.96 0.78 -0.11
N SER A 282 -13.83 0.42 0.81
CA SER A 282 -15.10 -0.18 0.44
C SER A 282 -16.05 0.89 -0.12
N PRO A 283 -16.81 0.60 -1.19
CA PRO A 283 -17.86 1.50 -1.67
C PRO A 283 -18.85 1.84 -0.56
N SER A 284 -19.32 3.08 -0.55
CA SER A 284 -20.49 3.46 0.24
C SER A 284 -21.75 2.82 -0.35
N ARG A 285 -22.88 2.99 0.34
CA ARG A 285 -24.17 2.56 -0.19
C ARG A 285 -24.44 3.11 -1.58
N HIS A 286 -23.96 4.31 -1.91
CA HIS A 286 -24.12 4.94 -3.22
C HIS A 286 -23.24 4.35 -4.32
N GLY A 287 -22.18 3.63 -3.95
CA GLY A 287 -21.22 3.02 -4.86
C GLY A 287 -21.47 1.53 -5.16
N HIS A 288 -22.46 0.91 -4.51
CA HIS A 288 -22.82 -0.49 -4.75
C HIS A 288 -23.65 -0.67 -6.03
N VAL A 289 -22.96 -0.61 -7.16
CA VAL A 289 -23.54 -0.76 -8.51
C VAL A 289 -23.14 -2.04 -9.22
N VAL A 290 -22.29 -2.86 -8.57
CA VAL A 290 -21.94 -4.21 -8.99
C VAL A 290 -22.42 -5.17 -7.91
N PHE A 291 -23.08 -6.24 -8.33
CA PHE A 291 -23.58 -7.30 -7.47
C PHE A 291 -23.02 -8.63 -7.94
N HIS A 292 -22.98 -9.61 -7.05
CA HIS A 292 -22.37 -10.91 -7.33
C HIS A 292 -23.38 -12.03 -7.10
N ASN A 293 -23.35 -13.06 -7.93
CA ASN A 293 -24.14 -14.27 -7.71
C ASN A 293 -23.43 -15.20 -6.70
N TRP A 294 -23.89 -15.21 -5.46
CA TRP A 294 -23.31 -16.06 -4.40
C TRP A 294 -23.93 -17.48 -4.33
N SER A 295 -24.79 -17.88 -5.29
CA SER A 295 -25.35 -19.24 -5.31
C SER A 295 -24.24 -20.29 -5.33
N ASP A 296 -24.44 -21.42 -4.65
CA ASP A 296 -23.51 -22.56 -4.64
C ASP A 296 -23.68 -23.49 -5.86
N ASP A 297 -24.53 -23.08 -6.82
CA ASP A 297 -25.04 -23.85 -7.96
C ASP A 297 -25.48 -25.27 -7.58
N LYS A 298 -25.97 -25.44 -6.34
CA LYS A 298 -26.38 -26.74 -5.76
C LYS A 298 -25.30 -27.83 -5.91
N GLY A 299 -24.03 -27.43 -5.84
CA GLY A 299 -22.89 -28.34 -5.96
C GLY A 299 -22.41 -28.60 -7.39
N MET A 300 -23.01 -27.98 -8.42
CA MET A 300 -22.61 -28.13 -9.82
C MET A 300 -21.44 -27.22 -10.23
N LYS A 301 -20.87 -26.45 -9.30
CA LYS A 301 -19.73 -25.57 -9.56
C LYS A 301 -18.52 -26.36 -10.01
N LYS A 302 -18.11 -26.13 -11.26
CA LYS A 302 -16.83 -26.59 -11.81
C LYS A 302 -15.69 -25.82 -11.12
N ARG A 303 -14.64 -26.52 -10.68
CA ARG A 303 -13.51 -25.92 -9.96
C ARG A 303 -12.21 -26.17 -10.71
N PHE A 304 -11.27 -25.23 -10.62
CA PHE A 304 -9.94 -25.44 -11.20
C PHE A 304 -9.19 -26.60 -10.51
N SER A 305 -9.53 -26.91 -9.25
CA SER A 305 -9.02 -28.08 -8.53
C SER A 305 -9.44 -29.41 -9.16
N ASP A 306 -10.48 -29.43 -10.00
CA ASP A 306 -10.93 -30.63 -10.70
C ASP A 306 -9.96 -31.01 -11.85
N ASN A 307 -9.02 -30.11 -12.18
CA ASN A 307 -8.06 -30.29 -13.27
C ASN A 307 -6.71 -30.86 -12.83
N VAL A 308 -6.47 -31.02 -11.52
CA VAL A 308 -5.16 -31.39 -10.94
C VAL A 308 -4.53 -32.61 -11.64
N THR A 309 -5.34 -33.59 -12.01
CA THR A 309 -4.87 -34.83 -12.67
C THR A 309 -5.17 -34.90 -14.16
N GLN A 310 -5.73 -33.85 -14.76
CA GLN A 310 -6.07 -33.85 -16.19
C GLN A 310 -4.83 -33.63 -17.05
N VAL A 311 -3.90 -32.77 -16.61
CA VAL A 311 -2.71 -32.36 -17.39
C VAL A 311 -1.38 -32.53 -16.64
N MET A 312 -1.40 -32.99 -15.39
CA MET A 312 -0.19 -33.25 -14.59
C MET A 312 -0.40 -34.36 -13.56
N SER A 313 0.68 -34.85 -12.95
CA SER A 313 0.59 -35.81 -11.84
C SER A 313 0.27 -35.11 -10.52
N LYS A 314 -0.28 -35.85 -9.55
CA LYS A 314 -0.57 -35.34 -8.21
C LYS A 314 0.69 -34.83 -7.50
N GLU A 315 1.81 -35.52 -7.69
CA GLU A 315 3.10 -35.15 -7.11
C GLU A 315 3.65 -33.85 -7.69
N GLN A 316 3.44 -33.61 -8.99
CA GLN A 316 3.81 -32.35 -9.64
C GLN A 316 2.97 -31.19 -9.10
N HIS A 317 1.65 -31.38 -9.01
CA HIS A 317 0.73 -30.40 -8.41
C HIS A 317 1.15 -30.05 -6.98
N ASP A 318 1.32 -31.05 -6.11
CA ASP A 318 1.61 -30.83 -4.70
C ASP A 318 2.93 -30.11 -4.48
N LYS A 319 3.91 -30.35 -5.37
CA LYS A 319 5.17 -29.62 -5.38
C LYS A 319 4.96 -28.16 -5.79
N GLU A 320 4.21 -27.88 -6.86
CA GLU A 320 3.93 -26.51 -7.30
C GLU A 320 3.16 -25.72 -6.23
N GLU A 321 2.08 -26.30 -5.69
CA GLU A 321 1.26 -25.68 -4.65
C GLU A 321 2.09 -25.38 -3.39
N LYS A 322 2.91 -26.34 -2.94
CA LYS A 322 3.77 -26.15 -1.77
C LYS A 322 4.78 -25.01 -1.99
N LEU A 323 5.41 -24.95 -3.17
CA LEU A 323 6.35 -23.87 -3.51
C LEU A 323 5.65 -22.50 -3.51
N ALA A 324 4.44 -22.42 -4.05
CA ALA A 324 3.67 -21.17 -4.13
C ALA A 324 3.21 -20.69 -2.74
N TYR A 325 2.71 -21.57 -1.88
CA TYR A 325 2.36 -21.16 -0.51
C TYR A 325 3.60 -20.83 0.33
N ASN A 326 4.74 -21.50 0.13
CA ASN A 326 6.00 -21.10 0.77
C ASN A 326 6.51 -19.75 0.26
N ARG A 327 6.33 -19.46 -1.04
CA ARG A 327 6.58 -18.12 -1.60
C ARG A 327 5.69 -17.06 -0.94
N LEU A 328 4.39 -17.32 -0.79
CA LEU A 328 3.46 -16.42 -0.09
C LEU A 328 3.92 -16.15 1.35
N ARG A 329 4.27 -17.21 2.10
CA ARG A 329 4.82 -17.08 3.47
C ARG A 329 6.10 -16.26 3.48
N SER A 330 7.01 -16.49 2.53
CA SER A 330 8.24 -15.71 2.38
C SER A 330 7.97 -14.22 2.17
N VAL A 331 7.00 -13.88 1.31
CA VAL A 331 6.62 -12.49 1.04
C VAL A 331 6.03 -11.81 2.27
N LEU A 332 5.22 -12.53 3.06
CA LEU A 332 4.62 -12.02 4.29
C LEU A 332 5.54 -12.13 5.51
N THR A 333 6.77 -12.62 5.34
CA THR A 333 7.72 -12.91 6.42
C THR A 333 7.15 -13.83 7.51
N LEU A 334 6.27 -14.75 7.12
CA LEU A 334 5.74 -15.79 8.02
C LEU A 334 6.73 -16.94 8.13
N PRO A 335 6.81 -17.65 9.27
CA PRO A 335 7.62 -18.84 9.41
C PRO A 335 7.15 -19.95 8.44
N PHE A 336 8.11 -20.64 7.82
CA PHE A 336 7.84 -21.82 6.99
C PHE A 336 9.09 -22.71 6.87
N GLU A 337 8.89 -23.95 6.45
CA GLU A 337 9.96 -24.91 6.17
C GLU A 337 9.95 -25.37 4.72
N GLY A 338 11.15 -25.70 4.21
CA GLY A 338 11.35 -26.20 2.86
C GLY A 338 11.55 -25.09 1.81
N PRO A 339 11.63 -25.47 0.52
CA PRO A 339 11.93 -24.53 -0.54
C PRO A 339 10.77 -23.57 -0.83
N ALA A 340 11.11 -22.39 -1.32
CA ALA A 340 10.20 -21.43 -1.93
C ALA A 340 10.77 -21.02 -3.29
N ASP A 341 9.92 -20.80 -4.28
CA ASP A 341 10.35 -20.16 -5.53
C ASP A 341 10.38 -18.64 -5.32
N LEU A 342 11.57 -18.02 -5.44
CA LEU A 342 11.77 -16.58 -5.27
C LEU A 342 11.99 -15.85 -6.61
N THR A 343 11.72 -16.51 -7.73
CA THR A 343 11.83 -15.92 -9.07
C THR A 343 11.00 -14.65 -9.17
N GLU A 344 11.59 -13.57 -9.70
CA GLU A 344 10.94 -12.25 -9.86
C GLU A 344 10.29 -11.68 -8.58
N ILE A 345 10.69 -12.11 -7.37
CA ILE A 345 10.00 -11.71 -6.12
C ILE A 345 9.99 -10.19 -5.93
N ASP A 346 11.09 -9.50 -6.23
CA ASP A 346 11.19 -8.04 -6.12
C ASP A 346 10.30 -7.29 -7.11
N LYS A 347 10.05 -7.87 -8.30
CA LYS A 347 9.14 -7.29 -9.29
C LYS A 347 7.71 -7.25 -8.76
N TYR A 348 7.26 -8.34 -8.15
CA TYR A 348 5.88 -8.45 -7.64
C TYR A 348 5.73 -7.86 -6.24
N TYR A 349 6.72 -7.93 -5.36
CA TYR A 349 6.56 -7.56 -3.94
C TYR A 349 7.56 -6.52 -3.43
N GLY A 350 8.40 -5.95 -4.29
CA GLY A 350 9.36 -4.89 -3.93
C GLY A 350 8.74 -3.49 -3.79
N GLY A 351 7.53 -3.37 -3.24
CA GLY A 351 6.91 -2.07 -2.94
C GLY A 351 7.71 -1.32 -1.86
N LYS A 352 8.03 -0.04 -2.08
CA LYS A 352 8.91 0.77 -1.20
C LYS A 352 8.27 2.03 -0.64
N VAL A 353 7.03 2.35 -1.00
CA VAL A 353 6.37 3.58 -0.54
C VAL A 353 6.03 3.49 0.94
N ARG A 354 5.63 2.29 1.38
CA ARG A 354 5.43 1.91 2.78
C ARG A 354 5.98 0.49 2.96
N THR A 355 6.40 0.15 4.18
CA THR A 355 7.03 -1.14 4.46
C THR A 355 6.01 -2.25 4.69
N LEU A 356 6.44 -3.50 4.54
CA LEU A 356 5.64 -4.67 4.91
C LEU A 356 5.24 -4.62 6.40
N GLU A 357 6.16 -4.25 7.29
CA GLU A 357 5.87 -4.16 8.72
C GLU A 357 4.75 -3.14 9.02
N GLN A 358 4.78 -1.99 8.35
CA GLN A 358 3.71 -1.01 8.46
C GLN A 358 2.38 -1.57 7.96
N TYR A 359 2.38 -2.35 6.88
CA TYR A 359 1.16 -3.01 6.39
C TYR A 359 0.64 -4.06 7.38
N LEU A 360 1.50 -4.95 7.89
CA LEU A 360 1.13 -5.96 8.89
C LEU A 360 0.49 -5.32 10.13
N ARG A 361 1.02 -4.19 10.59
CA ARG A 361 0.42 -3.40 11.69
C ARG A 361 -0.91 -2.77 11.28
N PHE A 362 -0.99 -2.20 10.08
CA PHE A 362 -2.20 -1.55 9.56
C PHE A 362 -3.35 -2.55 9.36
N SER A 363 -3.02 -3.77 8.92
CA SER A 363 -3.95 -4.87 8.67
C SER A 363 -4.22 -5.73 9.92
N GLY A 364 -3.45 -5.56 11.00
CA GLY A 364 -3.64 -6.30 12.24
C GLY A 364 -3.15 -7.75 12.19
N ILE A 365 -2.17 -8.08 11.35
CA ILE A 365 -1.62 -9.43 11.28
C ILE A 365 -0.23 -9.48 11.90
N SER A 366 -0.01 -10.45 12.78
CA SER A 366 1.28 -10.74 13.39
C SER A 366 2.01 -11.84 12.62
N ASN A 367 3.26 -11.57 12.25
CA ASN A 367 4.14 -12.55 11.62
C ASN A 367 4.92 -13.41 12.63
N VAL A 368 4.76 -13.17 13.94
CA VAL A 368 5.50 -13.90 15.01
C VAL A 368 4.59 -14.69 15.94
N ASP A 369 3.34 -14.28 16.13
CA ASP A 369 2.37 -14.97 16.98
C ASP A 369 0.95 -14.71 16.47
N SER A 370 0.27 -15.74 15.95
CA SER A 370 -1.08 -15.61 15.40
C SER A 370 -2.16 -15.26 16.44
N LYS A 371 -1.86 -15.38 17.74
CA LYS A 371 -2.76 -14.93 18.81
C LYS A 371 -2.84 -13.41 18.94
N LEU A 372 -1.90 -12.70 18.32
CA LEU A 372 -1.85 -11.23 18.28
C LEU A 372 -2.57 -10.67 17.04
N ASP A 373 -3.20 -11.51 16.21
CA ASP A 373 -3.99 -11.02 15.08
C ASP A 373 -5.23 -10.25 15.57
N GLU A 374 -5.52 -9.14 14.89
CA GLU A 374 -6.62 -8.25 15.17
C GLU A 374 -7.48 -8.03 13.90
N THR A 375 -8.79 -7.98 14.10
CA THR A 375 -9.71 -7.46 13.06
C THR A 375 -9.59 -5.95 12.97
N ARG A 376 -9.80 -5.36 11.79
CA ARG A 376 -9.63 -3.93 11.50
C ARG A 376 -10.96 -3.26 11.11
N CYS A 377 -12.00 -3.49 11.91
CA CYS A 377 -13.36 -2.99 11.64
C CYS A 377 -13.65 -1.63 12.28
N GLU A 378 -12.70 -1.09 13.04
CA GLU A 378 -12.70 0.27 13.53
C GLU A 378 -12.41 1.28 12.40
N GLN A 379 -12.60 2.57 12.69
CA GLN A 379 -12.23 3.62 11.75
C GLN A 379 -10.71 3.60 11.50
N LEU A 380 -10.31 3.27 10.28
CA LEU A 380 -8.93 3.35 9.83
C LEU A 380 -8.58 4.76 9.38
N HIS A 381 -7.29 5.06 9.44
CA HIS A 381 -6.73 6.35 9.09
C HIS A 381 -5.56 6.18 8.14
N TRP A 382 -5.44 7.13 7.22
CA TRP A 382 -4.37 7.17 6.23
C TRP A 382 -3.01 7.19 6.92
N VAL A 383 -2.13 6.30 6.48
CA VAL A 383 -0.75 6.23 6.94
C VAL A 383 0.12 6.99 5.95
N PRO A 384 0.81 8.06 6.37
CA PRO A 384 1.72 8.80 5.51
C PRO A 384 2.75 7.90 4.84
N TYR A 385 3.18 8.28 3.63
CA TYR A 385 4.20 7.54 2.90
C TYR A 385 5.53 7.56 3.66
N ALA A 386 6.15 6.40 3.82
CA ALA A 386 7.50 6.29 4.39
C ALA A 386 8.54 6.89 3.43
N VAL A 387 8.34 6.66 2.13
CA VAL A 387 9.16 7.22 1.04
C VAL A 387 8.24 7.99 0.08
N PRO A 388 7.84 9.24 0.42
CA PRO A 388 6.90 10.02 -0.37
C PRO A 388 7.42 10.35 -1.77
N GLU A 389 8.74 10.44 -1.95
CA GLU A 389 9.39 10.83 -3.21
C GLU A 389 8.94 9.94 -4.38
N ILE A 390 8.73 8.64 -4.12
CA ILE A 390 8.22 7.69 -5.13
C ILE A 390 6.84 8.12 -5.66
N ILE A 391 5.96 8.64 -4.80
CA ILE A 391 4.63 9.12 -5.19
C ILE A 391 4.70 10.53 -5.75
N GLU A 392 5.57 11.39 -5.23
CA GLU A 392 5.75 12.75 -5.73
C GLU A 392 6.33 12.78 -7.16
N ASP A 393 7.24 11.86 -7.48
CA ASP A 393 7.78 11.68 -8.83
C ASP A 393 6.73 11.07 -9.77
N PHE A 394 5.93 10.13 -9.26
CA PHE A 394 4.85 9.51 -10.03
C PHE A 394 3.68 10.46 -10.31
N LEU A 395 3.37 11.37 -9.37
CA LEU A 395 2.28 12.34 -9.45
C LEU A 395 2.82 13.78 -9.39
N PRO A 396 3.34 14.31 -10.51
CA PRO A 396 3.83 15.69 -10.56
C PRO A 396 2.84 16.69 -9.97
N GLY A 397 3.35 17.66 -9.22
CA GLY A 397 2.56 18.68 -8.53
C GLY A 397 2.03 18.28 -7.15
N TYR A 398 2.11 17.00 -6.76
CA TYR A 398 1.87 16.59 -5.38
C TYR A 398 3.17 16.65 -4.57
N LYS A 399 3.10 17.20 -3.36
CA LYS A 399 4.14 17.13 -2.33
C LYS A 399 3.48 16.77 -1.01
N MET A 400 3.96 15.69 -0.38
CA MET A 400 3.40 15.26 0.89
C MET A 400 3.85 16.19 2.02
N ARG A 401 5.16 16.49 2.07
CA ARG A 401 5.75 17.40 3.06
C ARG A 401 6.18 18.68 2.34
N THR A 402 5.65 19.83 2.75
CA THR A 402 6.18 21.12 2.30
C THR A 402 7.53 21.34 2.95
N ARG A 403 8.60 21.59 2.16
CA ARG A 403 9.94 21.88 2.70
C ARG A 403 9.86 23.10 3.62
N ASP A 404 9.97 22.89 4.93
CA ASP A 404 10.00 23.99 5.91
C ASP A 404 11.43 24.51 6.07
N THR A 405 11.80 25.47 5.21
CA THR A 405 13.11 26.14 5.23
C THR A 405 13.39 26.87 6.55
N THR A 406 12.34 27.23 7.30
CA THR A 406 12.41 27.94 8.58
C THR A 406 13.08 27.10 9.68
N SER A 407 12.85 25.78 9.67
CA SER A 407 13.46 24.85 10.63
C SER A 407 14.98 24.70 10.43
N LEU A 408 15.40 24.65 9.15
CA LEU A 408 16.81 24.54 8.77
C LEU A 408 17.57 25.84 9.11
N GLU A 409 17.01 27.01 8.79
CA GLU A 409 17.63 28.30 9.09
C GLU A 409 17.85 28.52 10.58
N LYS A 410 16.86 28.13 11.40
CA LYS A 410 16.95 28.22 12.87
C LYS A 410 18.05 27.32 13.41
N ALA A 411 18.12 26.07 12.96
CA ALA A 411 19.14 25.13 13.43
C ALA A 411 20.56 25.50 12.97
N VAL A 412 20.71 26.05 11.76
CA VAL A 412 21.99 26.63 11.29
C VAL A 412 22.37 27.85 12.15
N GLY A 413 21.40 28.68 12.54
CA GLY A 413 21.61 29.81 13.45
C GLY A 413 22.13 29.38 14.83
N ASP A 414 21.49 28.38 15.44
CA ASP A 414 21.87 27.84 16.75
C ASP A 414 23.30 27.26 16.73
N LEU A 415 23.67 26.56 15.67
CA LEU A 415 25.02 25.99 15.51
C LEU A 415 26.11 27.07 15.40
N GLN A 416 25.85 28.14 14.65
CA GLN A 416 26.80 29.26 14.53
C GLN A 416 27.05 29.94 15.88
N GLN A 417 26.00 30.06 16.71
CA GLN A 417 26.12 30.66 18.03
C GLN A 417 27.02 29.84 18.96
N ILE A 418 26.92 28.51 18.92
CA ILE A 418 27.74 27.59 19.74
C ILE A 418 29.21 27.61 19.31
N LEU A 419 29.47 27.62 18.01
CA LEU A 419 30.83 27.73 17.45
C LEU A 419 31.53 29.06 17.77
N ASN A 420 30.75 30.14 17.95
CA ASN A 420 31.30 31.42 18.38
C ASN A 420 31.66 31.41 19.88
N VAL A 421 30.91 30.69 20.71
CA VAL A 421 31.21 30.55 22.16
C VAL A 421 32.46 29.70 22.40
N SER A 422 32.71 28.68 21.57
CA SER A 422 33.93 27.85 21.68
C SER A 422 35.21 28.59 21.28
N THR A 423 35.14 29.52 20.33
CA THR A 423 36.26 30.37 19.90
C THR A 423 36.58 31.49 20.91
N LEU A 424 35.58 32.07 21.57
CA LEU A 424 35.76 33.10 22.61
C LEU A 424 36.49 32.59 23.88
N ASN A 425 36.39 31.30 24.20
CA ASN A 425 37.04 30.71 25.39
C ASN A 425 38.53 30.35 25.21
N GLN A 426 39.11 30.64 24.03
CA GLN A 426 40.53 30.38 23.70
C GLN A 426 41.48 31.57 23.87
N ALA A 427 41.07 32.67 24.51
CA ALA A 427 41.99 33.78 24.79
C ALA A 427 42.74 33.59 26.13
N LYS A 428 43.84 32.82 26.10
CA LYS A 428 45.11 33.07 26.83
C LYS A 428 46.13 31.94 26.56
N PRO A 429 47.32 32.25 26.00
CA PRO A 429 48.35 31.25 25.78
C PRO A 429 49.09 30.95 27.09
N HIS A 430 49.33 29.66 27.37
CA HIS A 430 50.33 29.22 28.34
C HIS A 430 51.38 28.38 27.60
N ASP A 431 52.65 28.79 27.73
CA ASP A 431 53.81 28.22 27.07
C ASP A 431 53.99 26.72 27.37
N SER A 432 53.84 25.89 26.33
CA SER A 432 54.54 24.61 26.21
C SER A 432 54.57 24.17 24.74
N ASP A 433 55.78 23.94 24.21
CA ASP A 433 56.03 23.80 22.76
C ASP A 433 55.43 22.55 22.10
N ASN A 434 54.98 21.54 22.88
CA ASN A 434 54.27 20.37 22.33
C ASN A 434 52.72 20.52 22.35
N ALA A 435 52.16 21.47 23.09
CA ALA A 435 50.72 21.76 23.08
C ALA A 435 50.30 22.67 21.91
N SER A 436 51.26 23.36 21.30
CA SER A 436 51.00 24.37 20.26
C SER A 436 50.53 23.78 18.93
N LYS A 437 51.00 22.58 18.56
CA LYS A 437 50.69 21.95 17.27
C LYS A 437 49.28 21.33 17.25
N ASP A 438 48.91 20.59 18.30
CA ASP A 438 47.55 20.06 18.50
C ASP A 438 46.51 21.18 18.63
N GLN A 439 46.84 22.27 19.35
CA GLN A 439 45.96 23.44 19.44
C GLN A 439 45.79 24.12 18.08
N SER A 440 46.87 24.28 17.31
CA SER A 440 46.83 24.86 15.96
C SER A 440 45.97 24.04 14.98
N GLU A 441 46.05 22.71 15.00
CA GLU A 441 45.23 21.86 14.13
C GLU A 441 43.75 21.88 14.54
N THR A 442 43.47 21.87 15.84
CA THR A 442 42.09 21.98 16.37
C THR A 442 41.44 23.32 15.99
N GLN A 443 42.22 24.40 16.05
CA GLN A 443 41.76 25.75 15.73
C GLN A 443 41.53 25.95 14.23
N LYS A 444 42.35 25.31 13.39
CA LYS A 444 42.14 25.23 11.94
C LYS A 444 40.86 24.47 11.60
N LEU A 445 40.63 23.33 12.23
CA LEU A 445 39.42 22.52 12.03
C LEU A 445 38.13 23.28 12.41
N LEU A 446 38.14 24.00 13.53
CA LEU A 446 37.02 24.85 13.97
C LEU A 446 36.72 25.98 12.96
N LYS A 447 37.75 26.57 12.37
CA LYS A 447 37.60 27.64 11.37
C LYS A 447 37.02 27.10 10.06
N ASP A 448 37.50 25.95 9.60
CA ASP A 448 36.99 25.28 8.40
C ASP A 448 35.50 24.91 8.58
N MET A 449 35.10 24.43 9.77
CA MET A 449 33.69 24.19 10.11
C MET A 449 32.82 25.45 10.06
N GLN A 450 33.33 26.60 10.50
CA GLN A 450 32.60 27.87 10.44
C GLN A 450 32.39 28.35 9.00
N GLU A 451 33.36 28.13 8.11
CA GLU A 451 33.24 28.49 6.70
C GLU A 451 32.23 27.59 5.97
N GLN A 452 32.24 26.29 6.24
CA GLN A 452 31.26 25.34 5.71
C GLN A 452 29.83 25.60 6.22
N LEU A 453 29.66 26.00 7.48
CA LEU A 453 28.35 26.42 8.01
C LEU A 453 27.83 27.74 7.42
N LYS A 454 28.72 28.59 6.89
CA LYS A 454 28.32 29.82 6.19
C LYS A 454 27.87 29.54 4.76
N SER A 455 28.49 28.59 4.05
CA SER A 455 28.07 28.22 2.68
C SER A 455 26.68 27.56 2.65
N LEU A 456 26.31 26.85 3.72
CA LEU A 456 24.97 26.26 3.91
C LEU A 456 23.81 27.27 3.88
N LYS A 457 24.05 28.55 4.24
CA LYS A 457 23.01 29.60 4.11
C LYS A 457 22.77 30.04 2.66
N GLN A 458 23.67 29.68 1.74
CA GLN A 458 23.65 30.15 0.35
C GLN A 458 23.15 29.08 -0.64
N SER A 459 23.22 27.77 -0.29
CA SER A 459 22.74 26.65 -1.11
C SER A 459 22.27 25.48 -0.21
N PRO A 460 20.96 25.16 -0.17
CA PRO A 460 20.41 24.03 0.60
C PRO A 460 20.68 22.64 0.00
N THR A 461 21.30 22.55 -1.18
CA THR A 461 21.43 21.30 -1.96
C THR A 461 22.57 20.38 -1.51
N ASP A 462 23.48 20.85 -0.65
CA ASP A 462 24.74 20.16 -0.32
C ASP A 462 24.75 19.48 1.07
N VAL A 463 23.59 19.36 1.72
CA VAL A 463 23.47 18.85 3.10
C VAL A 463 24.01 17.43 3.25
N GLU A 464 23.76 16.54 2.29
CA GLU A 464 24.24 15.15 2.34
C GLU A 464 25.77 15.05 2.20
N GLN A 465 26.38 15.88 1.35
CA GLN A 465 27.84 15.91 1.17
C GLN A 465 28.53 16.43 2.44
N LEU A 466 27.95 17.46 3.07
CA LEU A 466 28.42 17.99 4.35
C LEU A 466 28.33 16.97 5.49
N VAL A 467 27.27 16.15 5.53
CA VAL A 467 27.12 15.08 6.54
C VAL A 467 28.28 14.09 6.46
N GLU A 468 28.65 13.67 5.26
CA GLU A 468 29.75 12.72 5.07
C GLU A 468 31.11 13.34 5.41
N GLU A 469 31.33 14.62 5.09
CA GLU A 469 32.54 15.34 5.49
C GLU A 469 32.63 15.52 7.02
N ILE A 470 31.52 15.86 7.68
CA ILE A 470 31.44 15.99 9.15
C ILE A 470 31.64 14.63 9.83
N LYS A 471 31.07 13.55 9.30
CA LYS A 471 31.33 12.17 9.81
C LYS A 471 32.81 11.80 9.69
N SER A 472 33.44 12.12 8.57
CA SER A 472 34.87 11.91 8.33
C SER A 472 35.73 12.69 9.34
N MET A 473 35.37 13.94 9.62
CA MET A 473 36.05 14.76 10.62
C MET A 473 35.83 14.28 12.05
N ASN A 474 34.63 13.83 12.39
CA ASN A 474 34.31 13.25 13.71
C ASN A 474 35.11 11.96 13.95
N LYS A 475 35.26 11.12 12.92
CA LYS A 475 36.10 9.93 12.99
C LYS A 475 37.57 10.28 13.26
N ARG A 476 38.12 11.28 12.54
CA ARG A 476 39.49 11.78 12.78
C ARG A 476 39.69 12.31 14.21
N LEU A 477 38.69 13.00 14.76
CA LEU A 477 38.72 13.49 16.15
C LEU A 477 38.63 12.36 17.19
N GLN A 478 37.84 11.33 16.94
CA GLN A 478 37.77 10.14 17.78
C GLN A 478 39.09 9.38 17.81
N ASP A 479 39.77 9.29 16.67
CA ASP A 479 41.08 8.64 16.55
C ASP A 479 42.20 9.40 17.32
N MET A 480 42.01 10.70 17.61
CA MET A 480 42.93 11.52 18.40
C MET A 480 42.69 11.45 19.93
N ALA A 481 41.62 10.80 20.39
CA ALA A 481 41.27 10.72 21.82
C ALA A 481 41.88 9.47 22.50
N HIS A 482 42.61 9.65 23.61
CA HIS A 482 43.11 8.54 24.41
C HIS A 482 42.03 7.88 25.29
N VAL A 483 42.30 6.61 25.65
CA VAL A 483 41.41 5.49 25.99
C VAL A 483 40.42 5.66 27.18
N GLN A 484 40.34 6.81 27.85
CA GLN A 484 39.58 6.89 29.12
C GLN A 484 38.10 7.33 29.04
N ASP A 485 37.55 7.63 27.86
CA ASP A 485 36.18 8.16 27.71
C ASP A 485 35.20 7.25 26.94
N LYS A 486 35.41 5.92 26.97
CA LYS A 486 34.53 4.97 26.25
C LYS A 486 33.08 4.90 26.78
N GLN A 487 32.83 5.20 28.05
CA GLN A 487 31.48 5.05 28.64
C GLN A 487 30.51 6.19 28.27
N VAL A 488 31.01 7.42 28.07
CA VAL A 488 30.18 8.58 27.72
C VAL A 488 29.81 8.57 26.23
N LEU A 489 30.76 8.23 25.35
CA LEU A 489 30.51 8.05 23.92
C LEU A 489 29.50 6.93 23.61
N THR A 490 29.50 5.86 24.43
CA THR A 490 28.57 4.72 24.27
C THR A 490 27.15 5.06 24.74
N GLN A 491 26.98 5.88 25.79
CA GLN A 491 25.66 6.37 26.22
C GLN A 491 25.04 7.40 25.25
N ILE A 492 25.87 8.09 24.47
CA ILE A 492 25.42 9.06 23.47
C ILE A 492 25.01 8.34 22.18
N HIS A 493 25.78 7.33 21.73
CA HIS A 493 25.38 6.47 20.61
C HIS A 493 24.04 5.77 20.89
N SER A 494 23.82 5.25 22.11
CA SER A 494 22.54 4.59 22.43
C SER A 494 21.34 5.55 22.48
N LYS A 495 21.57 6.85 22.73
CA LYS A 495 20.53 7.90 22.65
C LYS A 495 20.28 8.40 21.22
N LEU A 496 21.27 8.23 20.33
CA LEU A 496 21.19 8.51 18.89
C LEU A 496 20.39 7.42 18.16
N ASP A 497 20.66 6.16 18.48
CA ASP A 497 19.92 5.00 17.94
C ASP A 497 18.45 5.01 18.40
N ALA A 498 18.17 5.54 19.60
CA ALA A 498 16.80 5.73 20.10
C ALA A 498 16.01 6.88 19.42
N ARG A 499 16.66 7.73 18.61
CA ARG A 499 16.05 8.90 17.94
C ARG A 499 16.01 8.80 16.41
N GLN A 500 16.28 7.62 15.85
CA GLN A 500 16.33 7.35 14.40
C GLN A 500 15.00 7.51 13.64
N ALA A 501 13.94 8.07 14.24
CA ALA A 501 12.58 8.04 13.71
C ALA A 501 11.95 9.39 13.36
N THR A 502 12.61 10.54 13.54
CA THR A 502 12.01 11.84 13.19
C THR A 502 13.04 12.81 12.61
N ASP A 503 12.69 13.38 11.46
CA ASP A 503 13.40 14.40 10.67
C ASP A 503 14.76 14.02 10.04
N SER A 504 14.74 13.76 8.73
CA SER A 504 15.94 13.56 7.90
C SER A 504 16.85 14.79 7.82
N LEU A 505 16.35 15.99 8.15
CA LEU A 505 17.11 17.24 8.14
C LEU A 505 17.85 17.53 9.47
N LEU A 506 17.33 17.04 10.60
CA LEU A 506 17.89 17.31 11.94
C LEU A 506 18.98 16.32 12.35
N LEU A 507 18.98 15.10 11.79
CA LEU A 507 20.01 14.10 12.05
C LEU A 507 21.43 14.58 11.69
N PRO A 508 21.67 15.24 10.53
CA PRO A 508 22.92 15.94 10.22
C PRO A 508 23.38 16.93 11.30
N LEU A 509 22.45 17.78 11.76
CA LEU A 509 22.73 18.87 12.68
C LEU A 509 22.94 18.36 14.11
N ALA A 510 22.26 17.27 14.49
CA ALA A 510 22.48 16.55 15.74
C ALA A 510 23.86 15.89 15.77
N ILE A 511 24.33 15.34 14.65
CA ILE A 511 25.70 14.79 14.51
C ILE A 511 26.74 15.91 14.65
N VAL A 512 26.51 17.09 14.04
CA VAL A 512 27.37 18.28 14.23
C VAL A 512 27.39 18.72 15.70
N TRP A 513 26.22 18.77 16.35
CA TRP A 513 26.09 19.12 17.76
C TRP A 513 26.89 18.18 18.67
N LEU A 514 26.80 16.88 18.41
CA LEU A 514 27.53 15.86 19.17
C LEU A 514 29.04 15.94 18.92
N ALA A 515 29.47 16.19 17.69
CA ALA A 515 30.87 16.40 17.36
C ALA A 515 31.45 17.64 18.08
N LEU A 516 30.71 18.76 18.12
CA LEU A 516 31.14 19.98 18.82
C LEU A 516 31.20 19.80 20.34
N ILE A 517 30.26 19.06 20.94
CA ILE A 517 30.31 18.70 22.37
C ILE A 517 31.49 17.78 22.66
N SER A 518 31.75 16.79 21.81
CA SER A 518 32.91 15.89 21.96
C SER A 518 34.23 16.67 21.94
N VAL A 519 34.37 17.63 21.02
CA VAL A 519 35.52 18.56 20.99
C VAL A 519 35.63 19.37 22.29
N TRP A 520 34.51 19.91 22.80
CA TRP A 520 34.49 20.68 24.04
C TRP A 520 34.87 19.84 25.27
N LEU A 521 34.33 18.62 25.39
CA LEU A 521 34.62 17.71 26.51
C LEU A 521 36.09 17.28 26.53
N ILE A 522 36.64 16.87 25.39
CA ILE A 522 38.04 16.47 25.23
C ILE A 522 38.99 17.63 25.59
N TYR A 523 38.62 18.87 25.25
CA TYR A 523 39.43 20.04 25.54
C TYR A 523 39.33 20.52 27.00
N SER A 524 38.14 20.42 27.61
CA SER A 524 37.92 20.79 29.01
C SER A 524 38.65 19.86 29.99
N SER A 525 38.80 18.57 29.66
CA SER A 525 39.48 17.59 30.52
C SER A 525 40.99 17.83 30.63
N ARG A 526 41.61 18.43 29.60
CA ARG A 526 43.01 18.89 29.63
C ARG A 526 43.25 20.07 30.60
N ARG A 527 42.21 20.78 31.07
CA ARG A 527 42.34 21.82 32.12
C ARG A 527 42.24 21.27 33.55
N SER A 528 41.76 20.04 33.74
CA SER A 528 41.47 19.47 35.06
C SER A 528 42.68 18.81 35.75
N THR A 529 43.72 18.42 35.01
CA THR A 529 44.87 17.64 35.54
C THR A 529 46.14 18.45 35.82
N SER A 530 46.02 19.77 36.05
CA SER A 530 47.15 20.61 36.50
C SER A 530 46.90 21.28 37.86
N SER A 531 46.16 20.62 38.75
CA SER A 531 46.05 21.02 40.15
C SER A 531 46.08 19.78 41.05
N LYS A 532 47.27 19.21 41.22
CA LYS A 532 47.74 18.61 42.48
C LYS A 532 49.25 18.44 42.46
#